data_AF-A0A975BBW1-F1
#
_entry.id   AF-A0A975BBW1-F1
#
_cell.length_a   1.000
_cell.length_b   1.000
_cell.length_c   1.000
_cell.angle_alpha   90.00
_cell.angle_beta   90.00
_cell.angle_gamma   90.00
#
_symmetry.space_group_name_H-M   'P 1'
#
loop_
_entity.id
_entity.type
_entity.pdbx_description
1 polymer ?
#
loop_
_entity_poly.entity_id
_entity_poly.type
_entity_poly.pdbx_seq_one_letter_code
_entity_poly.pdbx_strand_id
1 'polypeptide(L)'
;MNNTKNNAVLIFCMLFFSLQTLFAGTLYIDEALKQFYDADFDSAIETIEKSIDSETDTENRKQAYAYLALFEFIKENSVRCDEYIIKLLKADPVIELQDIEKIHPGFLEDITSEFENHFKTVKASIDFSPPAGEIIGLLDSYTEGQIVEYTIRASDNVSLKKVVFKIDNSSVKETWDITGQSAIQKSYFATKTWKPGNYKYLLQITDTADNTSEYQGTFIIKPLQYGYVNIFTKPYAEMFINGKSYGKTPKAKLKLHAGSVDIRFINKSKNIDVIKTIIIEPEQTVRKSFIWK
;
A
#
# COMPACT_ATOMS: atom_id res chain seq x y z
N MET A 1 -5.22 46.15 -26.32
CA MET A 1 -5.99 45.25 -25.43
C MET A 1 -5.39 45.19 -24.01
N ASN A 2 -4.88 46.31 -23.45
CA ASN A 2 -4.32 46.37 -22.08
C ASN A 2 -5.13 47.25 -21.10
N ASN A 3 -6.25 47.85 -21.55
CA ASN A 3 -6.97 48.85 -20.74
C ASN A 3 -8.07 48.27 -19.85
N THR A 4 -8.50 47.03 -20.09
CA THR A 4 -9.55 46.37 -19.30
C THR A 4 -9.01 45.73 -18.02
N LYS A 5 -7.75 45.24 -18.02
CA LYS A 5 -7.12 44.65 -16.82
C LYS A 5 -6.85 45.69 -15.72
N ASN A 6 -6.44 46.92 -16.08
CA ASN A 6 -6.17 47.99 -15.10
C ASN A 6 -7.44 48.62 -14.50
N ASN A 7 -8.58 48.55 -15.20
CA ASN A 7 -9.85 49.08 -14.69
C ASN A 7 -10.53 48.15 -13.69
N ALA A 8 -10.28 46.83 -13.77
CA ALA A 8 -10.74 45.89 -12.76
C ALA A 8 -10.06 46.17 -11.41
N VAL A 9 -8.72 46.31 -11.42
CA VAL A 9 -7.90 46.63 -10.23
C VAL A 9 -8.33 47.94 -9.55
N LEU A 10 -8.70 48.97 -10.33
CA LEU A 10 -9.06 50.28 -9.77
C LEU A 10 -10.49 50.35 -9.18
N ILE A 11 -11.44 49.56 -9.71
CA ILE A 11 -12.80 49.44 -9.18
C ILE A 11 -12.79 48.56 -7.90
N PHE A 12 -11.86 47.62 -7.83
CA PHE A 12 -11.58 46.73 -6.71
C PHE A 12 -11.09 47.46 -5.46
N CYS A 13 -10.11 48.36 -5.61
CA CYS A 13 -9.56 49.13 -4.49
C CYS A 13 -10.61 50.03 -3.81
N MET A 14 -11.70 50.38 -4.50
CA MET A 14 -12.74 51.26 -3.95
C MET A 14 -13.83 50.54 -3.14
N LEU A 15 -14.00 49.22 -3.29
CA LEU A 15 -14.96 48.44 -2.50
C LEU A 15 -14.35 47.89 -1.19
N PHE A 16 -13.01 47.90 -1.08
CA PHE A 16 -12.28 47.33 0.05
C PHE A 16 -12.29 48.18 1.33
N PHE A 17 -12.62 49.47 1.25
CA PHE A 17 -12.68 50.32 2.44
C PHE A 17 -13.90 50.04 3.36
N SER A 18 -14.84 49.17 2.95
CA SER A 18 -16.06 48.89 3.71
C SER A 18 -16.09 47.56 4.49
N LEU A 19 -15.05 46.70 4.42
CA LEU A 19 -15.16 45.33 4.96
C LEU A 19 -14.06 44.91 5.98
N GLN A 20 -13.35 45.84 6.64
CA GLN A 20 -12.29 45.49 7.60
C GLN A 20 -12.75 45.14 9.04
N THR A 21 -13.97 44.67 9.24
CA THR A 21 -14.39 44.26 10.60
C THR A 21 -15.09 42.92 10.59
N LEU A 22 -14.33 41.82 10.50
CA LEU A 22 -14.62 40.54 11.16
C LEU A 22 -13.48 39.57 10.79
N PHE A 23 -13.02 38.81 11.81
CA PHE A 23 -12.00 37.76 11.80
C PHE A 23 -10.55 38.18 12.08
N ALA A 24 -9.96 37.47 13.04
CA ALA A 24 -8.55 37.54 13.38
C ALA A 24 -7.80 36.61 12.43
N GLY A 25 -7.45 37.12 11.25
CA GLY A 25 -6.39 36.51 10.46
C GLY A 25 -5.11 36.43 11.29
N THR A 26 -4.25 35.46 10.99
CA THR A 26 -2.89 35.57 11.52
C THR A 26 -2.26 36.83 10.96
N LEU A 27 -1.44 37.51 11.77
CA LEU A 27 -0.79 38.78 11.41
C LEU A 27 -0.13 38.74 10.01
N TYR A 28 0.28 37.56 9.56
CA TYR A 28 0.90 37.33 8.26
C TYR A 28 -0.07 37.33 7.07
N ILE A 29 -1.29 36.81 7.22
CA ILE A 29 -2.28 36.80 6.13
C ILE A 29 -2.75 38.24 5.86
N ASP A 30 -3.03 39.00 6.91
CA ASP A 30 -3.45 40.41 6.77
C ASP A 30 -2.35 41.26 6.11
N GLU A 31 -1.09 41.05 6.49
CA GLU A 31 0.05 41.76 5.89
C GLU A 31 0.28 41.34 4.43
N ALA A 32 0.16 40.05 4.11
CA ALA A 32 0.27 39.58 2.73
C ALA A 32 -0.86 40.10 1.84
N LEU A 33 -2.09 40.14 2.35
CA LEU A 33 -3.23 40.72 1.65
C LEU A 33 -2.99 42.21 1.37
N LYS A 34 -2.49 42.94 2.36
CA LYS A 34 -2.10 44.35 2.18
C LYS A 34 -1.06 44.52 1.07
N GLN A 35 0.02 43.73 1.09
CA GLN A 35 1.06 43.75 0.06
C GLN A 35 0.49 43.40 -1.33
N PHE A 36 -0.39 42.41 -1.39
CA PHE A 36 -1.09 42.03 -2.61
C PHE A 36 -1.95 43.19 -3.15
N TYR A 37 -2.70 43.88 -2.29
CA TYR A 37 -3.49 45.05 -2.68
C TYR A 37 -2.64 46.24 -3.12
N ASP A 38 -1.42 46.37 -2.60
CA ASP A 38 -0.42 47.32 -3.06
C ASP A 38 0.27 46.87 -4.38
N ALA A 39 -0.21 45.78 -4.99
CA ALA A 39 0.34 45.13 -6.18
C ALA A 39 1.78 44.61 -6.02
N ASP A 40 2.25 44.42 -4.79
CA ASP A 40 3.52 43.79 -4.46
C ASP A 40 3.34 42.27 -4.29
N PHE A 41 3.07 41.59 -5.41
CA PHE A 41 2.77 40.16 -5.43
C PHE A 41 3.93 39.30 -4.92
N ASP A 42 5.18 39.72 -5.18
CA ASP A 42 6.36 38.97 -4.74
C ASP A 42 6.47 38.94 -3.21
N SER A 43 6.36 40.12 -2.58
CA SER A 43 6.36 40.21 -1.12
C SER A 43 5.16 39.51 -0.51
N ALA A 44 3.97 39.64 -1.12
CA ALA A 44 2.76 38.97 -0.64
C ALA A 44 2.93 37.44 -0.63
N ILE A 45 3.45 36.87 -1.72
CA ILE A 45 3.75 35.44 -1.82
C ILE A 45 4.75 35.03 -0.74
N GLU A 46 5.88 35.73 -0.62
CA GLU A 46 6.92 35.42 0.37
C GLU A 46 6.38 35.46 1.81
N THR A 47 5.52 36.44 2.11
CA THR A 47 4.90 36.61 3.44
C THR A 47 3.96 35.45 3.76
N ILE A 48 3.15 34.98 2.80
CA ILE A 48 2.29 33.81 3.04
C ILE A 48 3.11 32.53 3.15
N GLU A 49 4.16 32.34 2.35
CA GLU A 49 5.03 31.16 2.48
C GLU A 49 5.64 31.06 3.89
N LYS A 50 6.16 32.18 4.41
CA LYS A 50 6.65 32.25 5.81
C LYS A 50 5.55 31.95 6.83
N SER A 51 4.32 32.36 6.56
CA SER A 51 3.18 32.06 7.43
C SER A 51 2.91 30.56 7.49
N ILE A 52 2.96 29.87 6.35
CA ILE A 52 2.70 28.42 6.26
C ILE A 52 3.75 27.62 7.03
N ASP A 53 5.01 28.01 6.93
CA ASP A 53 6.13 27.34 7.61
C ASP A 53 6.04 27.47 9.14
N SER A 54 5.44 28.55 9.64
CA SER A 54 5.29 28.84 11.06
C SER A 54 3.92 28.48 11.64
N GLU A 55 2.93 28.22 10.79
CA GLU A 55 1.56 27.94 11.20
C GLU A 55 1.42 26.51 11.74
N THR A 56 0.75 26.39 12.89
CA THR A 56 0.44 25.10 13.54
C THR A 56 -1.02 24.72 13.37
N ASP A 57 -1.90 25.70 13.22
CA ASP A 57 -3.31 25.47 12.95
C ASP A 57 -3.53 24.93 11.53
N THR A 58 -4.43 23.97 11.39
CA THR A 58 -4.64 23.30 10.10
C THR A 58 -5.53 24.13 9.19
N GLU A 59 -6.54 24.82 9.73
CA GLU A 59 -7.48 25.63 8.94
C GLU A 59 -6.81 26.88 8.38
N ASN A 60 -6.03 27.58 9.21
CA ASN A 60 -5.24 28.73 8.77
C ASN A 60 -4.26 28.35 7.65
N ARG A 61 -3.67 27.15 7.72
CA ARG A 61 -2.72 26.68 6.71
C ARG A 61 -3.40 26.33 5.40
N LYS A 62 -4.59 25.72 5.44
CA LYS A 62 -5.43 25.53 4.24
C LYS A 62 -5.75 26.88 3.59
N GLN A 63 -6.18 27.85 4.39
CA GLN A 63 -6.49 29.19 3.93
C GLN A 63 -5.26 29.86 3.28
N ALA A 64 -4.07 29.74 3.89
CA ALA A 64 -2.82 30.26 3.34
C ALA A 64 -2.45 29.61 1.99
N TYR A 65 -2.64 28.29 1.83
CA TYR A 65 -2.43 27.64 0.52
C TYR A 65 -3.41 28.14 -0.54
N ALA A 66 -4.66 28.42 -0.18
CA ALA A 66 -5.64 28.99 -1.10
C ALA A 66 -5.22 30.39 -1.60
N TYR A 67 -4.76 31.25 -0.70
CA TYR A 67 -4.26 32.58 -1.07
C TYR A 67 -3.00 32.48 -1.95
N LEU A 68 -2.06 31.59 -1.67
CA LEU A 68 -0.89 31.39 -2.53
C LEU A 68 -1.25 30.92 -3.94
N ALA A 69 -2.16 29.95 -4.05
CA ALA A 69 -2.66 29.50 -5.34
C ALA A 69 -3.24 30.66 -6.15
N LEU A 70 -4.02 31.54 -5.50
CA LEU A 70 -4.58 32.71 -6.16
C LEU A 70 -3.50 33.72 -6.57
N PHE A 71 -2.57 34.05 -5.67
CA PHE A 71 -1.54 35.05 -5.95
C PHE A 71 -0.66 34.62 -7.12
N GLU A 72 -0.27 33.35 -7.20
CA GLU A 72 0.48 32.80 -8.33
C GLU A 72 -0.35 32.74 -9.62
N PHE A 73 -1.66 32.46 -9.54
CA PHE A 73 -2.55 32.52 -10.69
C PHE A 73 -2.59 33.94 -11.28
N ILE A 74 -2.76 34.95 -10.41
CA ILE A 74 -2.82 36.36 -10.80
C ILE A 74 -1.47 36.84 -11.36
N LYS A 75 -0.37 36.30 -10.84
CA LYS A 75 0.99 36.50 -11.37
C LYS A 75 1.26 35.73 -12.68
N GLU A 76 0.26 35.03 -13.23
CA GLU A 76 0.34 34.23 -14.45
C GLU A 76 1.35 33.06 -14.36
N ASN A 77 1.57 32.52 -13.16
CA ASN A 77 2.45 31.38 -12.89
C ASN A 77 1.64 30.10 -12.63
N SER A 78 1.09 29.55 -13.72
CA SER A 78 0.20 28.37 -13.67
C SER A 78 0.81 27.15 -12.99
N VAL A 79 2.11 26.89 -13.15
CA VAL A 79 2.79 25.73 -12.54
C VAL A 79 2.76 25.82 -11.00
N ARG A 80 3.13 26.97 -10.43
CA ARG A 80 3.09 27.15 -8.96
C ARG A 80 1.65 27.22 -8.44
N CYS A 81 0.73 27.81 -9.21
CA CYS A 81 -0.69 27.78 -8.88
C CYS A 81 -1.19 26.34 -8.72
N ASP A 82 -0.92 25.46 -9.68
CA ASP A 82 -1.28 24.04 -9.63
C ASP A 82 -0.68 23.35 -8.40
N GLU A 83 0.60 23.61 -8.10
CA GLU A 83 1.26 23.06 -6.91
C GLU A 83 0.54 23.45 -5.60
N TYR A 84 0.13 24.71 -5.45
CA TYR A 84 -0.58 25.16 -4.24
C TYR A 84 -2.03 24.68 -4.20
N ILE A 85 -2.73 24.58 -5.35
CA ILE A 85 -4.05 23.95 -5.42
C ILE A 85 -3.96 22.47 -5.00
N ILE A 86 -2.95 21.74 -5.47
CA ILE A 86 -2.71 20.35 -5.08
C ILE A 86 -2.41 20.26 -3.58
N LYS A 87 -1.58 21.15 -3.02
CA LYS A 87 -1.30 21.19 -1.57
C LYS A 87 -2.56 21.48 -0.76
N LEU A 88 -3.39 22.43 -1.21
CA LEU A 88 -4.67 22.75 -0.61
C LEU A 88 -5.61 21.53 -0.60
N LEU A 89 -5.81 20.89 -1.76
CA LEU A 89 -6.70 19.75 -1.90
C LEU A 89 -6.19 18.50 -1.18
N LYS A 90 -4.87 18.36 -0.98
CA LYS A 90 -4.30 17.32 -0.11
C LYS A 90 -4.58 17.58 1.37
N ALA A 91 -4.58 18.84 1.79
CA ALA A 91 -4.91 19.22 3.16
C ALA A 91 -6.43 19.13 3.42
N ASP A 92 -7.25 19.38 2.41
CA ASP A 92 -8.70 19.29 2.46
C ASP A 92 -9.32 18.87 1.11
N PRO A 93 -9.59 17.57 0.90
CA PRO A 93 -10.15 17.09 -0.37
C PRO A 93 -11.57 17.55 -0.65
N VAL A 94 -12.31 17.96 0.38
CA VAL A 94 -13.72 18.36 0.26
C VAL A 94 -13.89 19.87 0.15
N ILE A 95 -12.81 20.66 0.25
CA ILE A 95 -12.87 22.11 0.18
C ILE A 95 -13.50 22.55 -1.13
N GLU A 96 -14.51 23.41 -1.01
CA GLU A 96 -15.08 24.15 -2.12
C GLU A 96 -14.60 25.59 -2.05
N LEU A 97 -14.46 26.26 -3.20
CA LEU A 97 -14.06 27.67 -3.23
C LEU A 97 -15.01 28.55 -2.38
N GLN A 98 -16.30 28.18 -2.34
CA GLN A 98 -17.31 28.84 -1.51
C GLN A 98 -17.00 28.79 -0.01
N ASP A 99 -16.19 27.84 0.46
CA ASP A 99 -15.78 27.79 1.86
C ASP A 99 -14.72 28.86 2.17
N ILE A 100 -13.88 29.21 1.20
CA ILE A 100 -12.96 30.36 1.29
C ILE A 100 -13.75 31.67 1.30
N GLU A 101 -14.79 31.78 0.47
CA GLU A 101 -15.68 32.94 0.43
C GLU A 101 -16.40 33.19 1.76
N LYS A 102 -16.83 32.12 2.45
CA LYS A 102 -17.45 32.25 3.77
C LYS A 102 -16.50 32.84 4.80
N ILE A 103 -15.20 32.54 4.66
CA ILE A 103 -14.15 33.07 5.55
C ILE A 103 -13.84 34.52 5.20
N HIS A 104 -13.81 34.86 3.91
CA HIS A 104 -13.55 36.21 3.43
C HIS A 104 -14.58 36.64 2.36
N PRO A 105 -15.74 37.19 2.76
CA PRO A 105 -16.77 37.60 1.83
C PRO A 105 -16.29 38.66 0.83
N GLY A 106 -16.77 38.58 -0.41
CA GLY A 106 -16.38 39.41 -1.55
C GLY A 106 -15.12 38.94 -2.28
N PHE A 107 -14.40 37.96 -1.73
CA PHE A 107 -13.12 37.51 -2.29
C PHE A 107 -13.29 36.77 -3.61
N LEU A 108 -14.34 35.96 -3.77
CA LEU A 108 -14.65 35.24 -5.00
C LEU A 108 -15.40 36.07 -6.04
N GLU A 109 -16.15 37.12 -5.65
CA GLU A 109 -16.85 38.00 -6.61
C GLU A 109 -15.87 38.62 -7.63
N ASP A 110 -14.63 38.71 -7.17
CA ASP A 110 -13.47 39.32 -7.76
C ASP A 110 -12.58 38.32 -8.52
N ILE A 111 -12.80 37.03 -8.31
CA ILE A 111 -12.08 35.95 -8.96
C ILE A 111 -12.73 35.70 -10.32
N THR A 112 -11.95 35.93 -11.38
CA THR A 112 -12.38 35.62 -12.75
C THR A 112 -12.85 34.16 -12.81
N SER A 113 -14.01 33.90 -13.45
CA SER A 113 -14.52 32.55 -13.75
C SER A 113 -13.47 31.56 -14.32
N GLU A 114 -12.37 32.09 -14.85
CA GLU A 114 -11.18 31.35 -15.27
C GLU A 114 -10.49 30.58 -14.13
N PHE A 115 -10.30 31.17 -12.95
CA PHE A 115 -9.70 30.47 -11.80
C PHE A 115 -10.62 29.39 -11.24
N GLU A 116 -11.93 29.64 -11.15
CA GLU A 116 -12.89 28.59 -10.73
C GLU A 116 -12.85 27.40 -11.68
N ASN A 117 -12.83 27.65 -12.99
CA ASN A 117 -12.70 26.61 -14.01
C ASN A 117 -11.35 25.90 -13.90
N HIS A 118 -10.26 26.63 -13.64
CA HIS A 118 -8.92 26.07 -13.44
C HIS A 118 -8.86 25.17 -12.20
N PHE A 119 -9.31 25.67 -11.05
CA PHE A 119 -9.42 24.92 -9.79
C PHE A 119 -10.26 23.66 -9.96
N LYS A 120 -11.42 23.76 -10.62
CA LYS A 120 -12.29 22.61 -10.92
C LYS A 120 -11.60 21.59 -11.81
N THR A 121 -10.84 22.04 -12.80
CA THR A 121 -10.07 21.17 -13.71
C THR A 121 -8.95 20.46 -12.96
N VAL A 122 -8.18 21.17 -12.14
CA VAL A 122 -7.14 20.59 -11.29
C VAL A 122 -7.74 19.58 -10.30
N LYS A 123 -8.83 19.95 -9.59
CA LYS A 123 -9.54 19.06 -8.66
C LYS A 123 -10.02 17.78 -9.34
N ALA A 124 -10.57 17.87 -10.55
CA ALA A 124 -11.00 16.70 -11.32
C ALA A 124 -9.85 15.80 -11.80
N SER A 125 -8.62 16.33 -11.88
CA SER A 125 -7.43 15.58 -12.31
C SER A 125 -6.70 14.87 -11.16
N ILE A 126 -7.01 15.21 -9.91
CA ILE A 126 -6.38 14.59 -8.75
C ILE A 126 -7.12 13.33 -8.37
N ASP A 127 -6.35 12.27 -8.17
CA ASP A 127 -6.86 11.03 -7.64
C ASP A 127 -6.75 11.00 -6.11
N PHE A 128 -7.89 10.83 -5.45
CA PHE A 128 -7.99 10.66 -3.99
C PHE A 128 -8.46 9.26 -3.61
N SER A 129 -8.79 8.42 -4.60
CA SER A 129 -9.32 7.09 -4.34
C SER A 129 -8.14 6.18 -4.01
N PRO A 130 -8.11 5.56 -2.81
CA PRO A 130 -7.02 4.66 -2.49
C PRO A 130 -7.16 3.35 -3.27
N PRO A 131 -6.03 2.69 -3.62
CA PRO A 131 -6.06 1.48 -4.41
C PRO A 131 -6.69 0.31 -3.63
N ALA A 132 -7.29 -0.64 -4.33
CA ALA A 132 -7.87 -1.86 -3.77
C ALA A 132 -6.93 -3.07 -3.95
N GLY A 133 -7.02 -4.07 -3.08
CA GLY A 133 -6.32 -5.33 -3.30
C GLY A 133 -6.70 -6.47 -2.35
N GLU A 134 -6.20 -7.66 -2.68
CA GLU A 134 -6.43 -8.89 -1.94
C GLU A 134 -5.23 -9.85 -2.01
N ILE A 135 -5.09 -10.70 -1.00
CA ILE A 135 -4.16 -11.83 -1.01
C ILE A 135 -4.95 -13.14 -1.08
N ILE A 136 -4.64 -13.96 -2.07
CA ILE A 136 -5.27 -15.25 -2.34
C ILE A 136 -4.25 -16.35 -2.08
N GLY A 137 -4.67 -17.44 -1.43
CA GLY A 137 -3.85 -18.63 -1.20
C GLY A 137 -3.12 -18.65 0.14
N LEU A 138 -3.22 -17.58 0.95
CA LEU A 138 -2.79 -17.65 2.35
C LEU A 138 -3.82 -18.39 3.20
N LEU A 139 -3.41 -19.51 3.80
CA LEU A 139 -4.16 -20.29 4.78
C LEU A 139 -3.93 -19.78 6.21
N ASP A 140 -4.85 -20.11 7.11
CA ASP A 140 -4.76 -19.75 8.54
C ASP A 140 -3.62 -20.47 9.27
N SER A 141 -3.13 -21.60 8.74
CA SER A 141 -2.01 -22.32 9.35
C SER A 141 -1.20 -23.13 8.35
N TYR A 142 0.09 -23.29 8.67
CA TYR A 142 1.06 -24.11 7.94
C TYR A 142 1.90 -24.93 8.91
N THR A 143 2.61 -25.92 8.37
CA THR A 143 3.62 -26.65 9.13
C THR A 143 5.01 -26.07 8.86
N GLU A 144 5.89 -26.08 9.85
CA GLU A 144 7.31 -25.77 9.67
C GLU A 144 7.93 -26.59 8.52
N GLY A 145 8.63 -25.92 7.61
CA GLY A 145 9.21 -26.53 6.41
C GLY A 145 8.32 -26.55 5.17
N GLN A 146 7.06 -26.13 5.28
CA GLN A 146 6.17 -26.00 4.14
C GLN A 146 6.56 -24.83 3.23
N ILE A 147 6.29 -24.99 1.92
CA ILE A 147 6.32 -23.89 0.95
C ILE A 147 4.91 -23.29 0.91
N VAL A 148 4.83 -22.00 1.15
CA VAL A 148 3.59 -21.21 1.09
C VAL A 148 3.59 -20.47 -0.23
N GLU A 149 2.57 -20.70 -1.04
CA GLU A 149 2.35 -20.00 -2.32
C GLU A 149 1.15 -19.08 -2.20
N TYR A 150 1.25 -17.88 -2.76
CA TYR A 150 0.17 -16.90 -2.70
C TYR A 150 0.14 -16.03 -3.96
N THR A 151 -1.01 -15.41 -4.20
CA THR A 151 -1.24 -14.45 -5.29
C THR A 151 -1.78 -13.16 -4.70
N ILE A 152 -1.17 -12.03 -5.06
CA ILE A 152 -1.69 -10.70 -4.77
C ILE A 152 -2.41 -10.20 -6.01
N ARG A 153 -3.59 -9.62 -5.82
CA ARG A 153 -4.28 -8.81 -6.82
C ARG A 153 -4.41 -7.39 -6.31
N ALA A 154 -4.11 -6.42 -7.16
CA ALA A 154 -4.24 -5.01 -6.87
C ALA A 154 -4.93 -4.31 -8.04
N SER A 155 -5.71 -3.27 -7.74
CA SER A 155 -6.39 -2.44 -8.72
C SER A 155 -6.54 -1.01 -8.23
N ASP A 156 -6.57 -0.07 -9.16
CA ASP A 156 -6.74 1.35 -8.91
C ASP A 156 -7.56 1.99 -10.03
N ASN A 157 -8.20 3.14 -9.78
CA ASN A 157 -8.97 3.86 -10.79
C ASN A 157 -8.09 4.61 -11.80
N VAL A 158 -6.86 5.02 -11.42
CA VAL A 158 -5.95 5.74 -12.32
C VAL A 158 -4.73 4.90 -12.66
N SER A 159 -3.85 4.62 -11.70
CA SER A 159 -2.67 3.79 -11.92
C SER A 159 -2.01 3.40 -10.61
N LEU A 160 -1.63 2.13 -10.49
CA LEU A 160 -0.76 1.64 -9.44
C LEU A 160 0.67 2.16 -9.62
N LYS A 161 1.40 2.26 -8.52
CA LYS A 161 2.83 2.62 -8.46
C LYS A 161 3.66 1.50 -7.83
N LYS A 162 3.20 0.94 -6.71
CA LYS A 162 4.02 0.03 -5.90
C LYS A 162 3.16 -0.91 -5.06
N VAL A 163 3.61 -2.16 -4.91
CA VAL A 163 3.04 -3.14 -3.98
C VAL A 163 4.14 -3.67 -3.06
N VAL A 164 3.90 -3.71 -1.76
CA VAL A 164 4.82 -4.24 -0.75
C VAL A 164 4.12 -5.31 0.06
N PHE A 165 4.73 -6.48 0.17
CA PHE A 165 4.25 -7.54 1.06
C PHE A 165 5.34 -7.90 2.07
N LYS A 166 5.00 -7.92 3.35
CA LYS A 166 5.94 -8.26 4.42
C LYS A 166 5.29 -9.15 5.47
N ILE A 167 6.11 -9.96 6.13
CA ILE A 167 5.69 -10.79 7.26
C ILE A 167 6.59 -10.47 8.46
N ASP A 168 5.97 -10.03 9.56
CA ASP A 168 6.67 -9.65 10.79
C ASP A 168 7.43 -10.85 11.38
N ASN A 169 8.59 -10.57 11.99
CA ASN A 169 9.50 -11.59 12.54
C ASN A 169 9.98 -12.65 11.52
N SER A 170 10.05 -12.27 10.24
CA SER A 170 10.58 -13.11 9.17
C SER A 170 11.53 -12.36 8.25
N SER A 171 12.17 -13.08 7.32
CA SER A 171 12.96 -12.49 6.24
C SER A 171 12.14 -12.11 5.00
N VAL A 172 10.83 -12.33 5.01
CA VAL A 172 9.98 -12.09 3.83
C VAL A 172 9.59 -10.62 3.76
N LYS A 173 10.13 -9.96 2.74
CA LYS A 173 9.75 -8.62 2.31
C LYS A 173 9.89 -8.55 0.79
N GLU A 174 8.77 -8.53 0.11
CA GLU A 174 8.69 -8.40 -1.34
C GLU A 174 8.24 -6.98 -1.70
N THR A 175 8.76 -6.45 -2.79
CA THR A 175 8.40 -5.14 -3.32
C THR A 175 8.36 -5.22 -4.83
N TRP A 176 7.25 -4.77 -5.42
CA TRP A 176 7.03 -4.74 -6.85
C TRP A 176 6.70 -3.32 -7.27
N ASP A 177 7.47 -2.78 -8.20
CA ASP A 177 7.11 -1.57 -8.93
C ASP A 177 6.10 -1.96 -10.02
N ILE A 178 4.93 -1.35 -9.99
CA ILE A 178 3.79 -1.69 -10.85
C ILE A 178 3.44 -0.46 -11.69
N THR A 179 2.96 -0.71 -12.91
CA THR A 179 2.39 0.32 -13.77
C THR A 179 1.02 -0.12 -14.25
N GLY A 180 0.13 0.84 -14.51
CA GLY A 180 -1.23 0.60 -14.97
C GLY A 180 -2.24 0.38 -13.85
N GLN A 181 -3.51 0.24 -14.23
CA GLN A 181 -4.64 0.20 -13.30
C GLN A 181 -4.79 -1.11 -12.52
N SER A 182 -4.10 -2.18 -12.90
CA SER A 182 -4.23 -3.47 -12.23
C SER A 182 -2.95 -4.30 -12.31
N ALA A 183 -2.74 -5.15 -11.32
CA ALA A 183 -1.64 -6.10 -11.29
C ALA A 183 -1.98 -7.39 -10.58
N ILE A 184 -1.33 -8.47 -11.02
CA ILE A 184 -1.38 -9.79 -10.40
C ILE A 184 0.05 -10.24 -10.17
N GLN A 185 0.41 -10.46 -8.91
CA GLN A 185 1.74 -10.94 -8.52
C GLN A 185 1.63 -12.30 -7.85
N LYS A 186 2.43 -13.27 -8.31
CA LYS A 186 2.55 -14.59 -7.70
C LYS A 186 3.89 -14.67 -6.99
N SER A 187 3.89 -15.18 -5.76
CA SER A 187 5.11 -15.36 -4.99
C SER A 187 4.95 -16.55 -4.03
N TYR A 188 6.05 -16.92 -3.40
CA TYR A 188 6.09 -18.00 -2.42
C TYR A 188 7.20 -17.75 -1.39
N PHE A 189 7.08 -18.39 -0.23
CA PHE A 189 8.15 -18.44 0.77
C PHE A 189 8.18 -19.79 1.47
N ALA A 190 9.35 -20.19 1.97
CA ALA A 190 9.52 -21.43 2.72
C ALA A 190 9.58 -21.15 4.23
N THR A 191 8.88 -21.97 5.02
CA THR A 191 8.82 -21.83 6.49
C THR A 191 9.87 -22.70 7.20
N LYS A 192 10.85 -23.25 6.47
CA LYS A 192 11.83 -24.22 7.01
C LYS A 192 12.70 -23.67 8.13
N THR A 193 12.98 -22.37 8.12
CA THR A 193 13.82 -21.70 9.13
C THR A 193 12.98 -20.95 10.17
N TRP A 194 11.65 -21.06 10.09
CA TRP A 194 10.74 -20.29 10.92
C TRP A 194 10.38 -21.10 12.17
N LYS A 195 10.28 -20.40 13.30
CA LYS A 195 9.86 -21.03 14.54
C LYS A 195 8.34 -21.20 14.54
N PRO A 196 7.82 -22.23 15.21
CA PRO A 196 6.38 -22.33 15.44
C PRO A 196 5.85 -21.10 16.20
N GLY A 197 4.70 -20.59 15.80
CA GLY A 197 4.11 -19.38 16.38
C GLY A 197 3.14 -18.66 15.46
N ASN A 198 2.61 -17.53 15.94
CA ASN A 198 1.74 -16.64 15.18
C ASN A 198 2.57 -15.62 14.40
N TYR A 199 2.25 -15.45 13.12
CA TYR A 199 2.88 -14.50 12.23
C TYR A 199 1.85 -13.51 11.72
N LYS A 200 2.22 -12.23 11.65
CA LYS A 200 1.40 -11.15 11.09
C LYS A 200 1.96 -10.77 9.73
N TYR A 201 1.09 -10.62 8.75
CA TYR A 201 1.47 -10.09 7.44
C TYR A 201 0.85 -8.70 7.21
N LEU A 202 1.50 -7.93 6.35
CA LEU A 202 1.02 -6.64 5.82
C LEU A 202 1.23 -6.61 4.31
N LEU A 203 0.16 -6.30 3.59
CA LEU A 203 0.17 -5.89 2.19
C LEU A 203 -0.11 -4.39 2.14
N GLN A 204 0.79 -3.64 1.53
CA GLN A 204 0.64 -2.21 1.28
C GLN A 204 0.64 -1.97 -0.22
N ILE A 205 -0.36 -1.25 -0.71
CA ILE A 205 -0.51 -0.90 -2.13
C ILE A 205 -0.53 0.62 -2.22
N THR A 206 0.29 1.17 -3.12
CA THR A 206 0.41 2.61 -3.36
C THR A 206 0.15 2.90 -4.84
N ASP A 207 -0.68 3.90 -5.12
CA ASP A 207 -0.97 4.39 -6.46
C ASP A 207 0.01 5.49 -6.91
N THR A 208 -0.17 6.03 -8.12
CA THR A 208 0.67 7.12 -8.64
C THR A 208 0.42 8.48 -8.00
N ALA A 209 -0.73 8.67 -7.34
CA ALA A 209 -1.06 9.87 -6.57
C ALA A 209 -0.58 9.80 -5.10
N ASP A 210 0.13 8.72 -4.73
CA ASP A 210 0.61 8.38 -3.40
C ASP A 210 -0.49 8.05 -2.38
N ASN A 211 -1.73 7.79 -2.82
CA ASN A 211 -2.72 7.17 -1.94
C ASN A 211 -2.30 5.74 -1.65
N THR A 212 -2.53 5.29 -0.42
CA THR A 212 -2.07 3.99 0.06
C THR A 212 -3.19 3.25 0.77
N SER A 213 -3.30 1.94 0.49
CA SER A 213 -4.14 1.00 1.23
C SER A 213 -3.30 -0.06 1.91
N GLU A 214 -3.74 -0.48 3.09
CA GLU A 214 -3.09 -1.52 3.89
C GLU A 214 -4.06 -2.65 4.23
N TYR A 215 -3.58 -3.88 4.04
CA TYR A 215 -4.30 -5.11 4.37
C TYR A 215 -3.42 -5.96 5.28
N GLN A 216 -3.97 -6.38 6.41
CA GLN A 216 -3.25 -7.15 7.42
C GLN A 216 -4.01 -8.42 7.78
N GLY A 217 -3.26 -9.44 8.19
CA GLY A 217 -3.82 -10.66 8.73
C GLY A 217 -2.78 -11.49 9.46
N THR A 218 -3.18 -12.67 9.91
CA THR A 218 -2.33 -13.56 10.69
C THR A 218 -2.44 -14.99 10.23
N PHE A 219 -1.38 -15.75 10.39
CA PHE A 219 -1.40 -17.21 10.24
C PHE A 219 -0.48 -17.86 11.28
N ILE A 220 -0.64 -19.17 11.46
CA ILE A 220 0.09 -19.95 12.46
C ILE A 220 1.08 -20.89 11.78
N ILE A 221 2.34 -20.88 12.21
CA ILE A 221 3.28 -21.98 11.92
C ILE A 221 3.19 -23.00 13.05
N LYS A 222 2.76 -24.21 12.71
CA LYS A 222 2.70 -25.36 13.61
C LYS A 222 4.05 -26.08 13.62
N PRO A 223 4.47 -26.64 14.78
CA PRO A 223 5.69 -27.43 14.84
C PRO A 223 5.61 -28.61 13.90
N LEU A 224 6.74 -28.93 13.27
CA LEU A 224 6.83 -30.12 12.45
C LEU A 224 6.65 -31.37 13.33
N GLN A 225 5.58 -32.11 13.08
CA GLN A 225 5.30 -33.34 13.82
C GLN A 225 5.98 -34.53 13.15
N TYR A 226 6.39 -35.50 13.96
CA TYR A 226 7.05 -36.72 13.51
C TYR A 226 6.31 -37.94 14.06
N GLY A 227 6.27 -39.01 13.28
CA GLY A 227 5.92 -40.34 13.76
C GLY A 227 7.06 -41.32 13.54
N TYR A 228 6.82 -42.57 13.92
CA TYR A 228 7.74 -43.67 13.71
C TYR A 228 7.08 -44.73 12.84
N VAL A 229 7.85 -45.33 11.93
CA VAL A 229 7.37 -46.46 11.14
C VAL A 229 8.26 -47.68 11.28
N ASN A 230 7.62 -48.84 11.41
CA ASN A 230 8.24 -50.14 11.27
C ASN A 230 7.83 -50.73 9.93
N ILE A 231 8.78 -50.83 9.00
CA ILE A 231 8.56 -51.31 7.64
C ILE A 231 9.18 -52.70 7.48
N PHE A 232 8.33 -53.65 7.12
CA PHE A 232 8.72 -55.01 6.80
C PHE A 232 8.29 -55.33 5.38
N THR A 233 9.16 -56.00 4.63
CA THR A 233 8.79 -56.49 3.29
C THR A 233 9.23 -57.92 3.11
N LYS A 234 8.53 -58.66 2.25
CA LYS A 234 8.91 -60.01 1.82
C LYS A 234 8.69 -60.12 0.31
N PRO A 235 9.75 -60.31 -0.50
CA PRO A 235 11.18 -60.35 -0.15
C PRO A 235 11.71 -58.99 0.33
N TYR A 236 12.93 -58.96 0.89
CA TYR A 236 13.58 -57.70 1.28
C TYR A 236 13.86 -56.82 0.07
N ALA A 237 13.72 -55.51 0.22
CA ALA A 237 13.95 -54.53 -0.83
C ALA A 237 14.79 -53.35 -0.32
N GLU A 238 15.49 -52.69 -1.24
CA GLU A 238 16.05 -51.35 -1.02
C GLU A 238 14.91 -50.34 -0.96
N MET A 239 15.01 -49.40 -0.01
CA MET A 239 13.95 -48.46 0.32
C MET A 239 14.42 -47.02 0.09
N PHE A 240 13.61 -46.24 -0.62
CA PHE A 240 13.84 -44.83 -0.88
C PHE A 240 12.63 -44.02 -0.43
N ILE A 241 12.87 -42.92 0.27
CA ILE A 241 11.82 -41.99 0.74
C ILE A 241 12.19 -40.62 0.22
N ASN A 242 11.31 -40.00 -0.56
CA ASN A 242 11.56 -38.72 -1.24
C ASN A 242 12.88 -38.74 -2.04
N GLY A 243 13.16 -39.85 -2.72
CA GLY A 243 14.38 -40.05 -3.52
C GLY A 243 15.66 -40.36 -2.72
N LYS A 244 15.67 -40.21 -1.40
CA LYS A 244 16.82 -40.53 -0.55
C LYS A 244 16.82 -42.01 -0.14
N SER A 245 17.95 -42.70 -0.24
CA SER A 245 18.08 -44.10 0.19
C SER A 245 18.09 -44.23 1.72
N TYR A 246 17.35 -45.22 2.22
CA TYR A 246 17.29 -45.61 3.63
C TYR A 246 17.79 -47.04 3.88
N GLY A 247 18.45 -47.65 2.89
CA GLY A 247 18.99 -49.01 2.96
C GLY A 247 17.96 -50.10 2.68
N LYS A 248 18.17 -51.31 3.21
CA LYS A 248 17.31 -52.48 2.98
C LYS A 248 16.33 -52.71 4.14
N THR A 249 15.15 -53.23 3.82
CA THR A 249 14.15 -53.71 4.79
C THR A 249 14.58 -55.04 5.43
N PRO A 250 14.17 -55.35 6.68
CA PRO A 250 13.25 -54.59 7.52
C PRO A 250 13.90 -53.37 8.19
N LYS A 251 13.11 -52.33 8.44
CA LYS A 251 13.52 -51.13 9.20
C LYS A 251 12.53 -50.85 10.30
N ALA A 252 13.01 -50.74 11.54
CA ALA A 252 12.22 -50.42 12.71
C ALA A 252 12.52 -49.01 13.22
N LYS A 253 11.53 -48.39 13.86
CA LYS A 253 11.56 -47.06 14.49
C LYS A 253 12.12 -45.98 13.56
N LEU A 254 11.80 -46.07 12.28
CA LEU A 254 12.21 -45.06 11.32
C LEU A 254 11.41 -43.78 11.59
N LYS A 255 12.08 -42.73 12.07
CA LYS A 255 11.47 -41.42 12.32
C LYS A 255 11.23 -40.70 10.99
N LEU A 256 9.98 -40.34 10.73
CA LEU A 256 9.56 -39.66 9.50
C LEU A 256 8.59 -38.53 9.85
N HIS A 257 8.43 -37.59 8.93
CA HIS A 257 7.48 -36.49 9.06
C HIS A 257 6.06 -37.07 9.11
N ALA A 258 5.21 -36.51 9.96
CA ALA A 258 3.80 -36.87 9.99
C ALA A 258 3.12 -36.47 8.66
N GLY A 259 2.10 -37.22 8.26
CA GLY A 259 1.38 -37.06 7.00
C GLY A 259 1.64 -38.18 5.99
N SER A 260 1.33 -37.90 4.72
CA SER A 260 1.46 -38.85 3.62
C SER A 260 2.90 -38.91 3.12
N VAL A 261 3.49 -40.12 3.08
CA VAL A 261 4.86 -40.35 2.65
C VAL A 261 4.91 -41.44 1.59
N ASP A 262 5.52 -41.12 0.45
CA ASP A 262 5.79 -42.08 -0.61
C ASP A 262 7.10 -42.81 -0.39
N ILE A 263 7.02 -44.14 -0.43
CA ILE A 263 8.14 -45.04 -0.22
C ILE A 263 8.30 -45.93 -1.45
N ARG A 264 9.44 -45.79 -2.14
CA ARG A 264 9.81 -46.65 -3.27
C ARG A 264 10.61 -47.85 -2.76
N PHE A 265 10.21 -49.04 -3.18
CA PHE A 265 10.86 -50.30 -2.87
C PHE A 265 11.42 -50.94 -4.14
N ILE A 266 12.70 -51.28 -4.12
CA ILE A 266 13.40 -51.88 -5.26
C ILE A 266 14.03 -53.23 -4.85
N ASN A 267 13.69 -54.31 -5.56
CA ASN A 267 14.39 -55.58 -5.51
C ASN A 267 14.57 -56.14 -6.93
N LYS A 268 15.77 -55.97 -7.47
CA LYS A 268 16.13 -56.39 -8.84
C LYS A 268 16.04 -57.90 -9.07
N SER A 269 16.43 -58.73 -8.08
CA SER A 269 16.42 -60.20 -8.25
C SER A 269 15.01 -60.79 -8.28
N LYS A 270 14.03 -60.01 -7.86
CA LYS A 270 12.61 -60.37 -7.83
C LYS A 270 11.76 -59.48 -8.75
N ASN A 271 12.41 -58.64 -9.57
CA ASN A 271 11.76 -57.71 -10.47
C ASN A 271 10.71 -56.80 -9.78
N ILE A 272 11.04 -56.28 -8.59
CA ILE A 272 10.17 -55.38 -7.82
C ILE A 272 10.69 -53.96 -7.95
N ASP A 273 9.83 -53.05 -8.38
CA ASP A 273 10.02 -51.61 -8.31
C ASP A 273 8.64 -50.96 -8.11
N VAL A 274 8.29 -50.67 -6.86
CA VAL A 274 6.94 -50.22 -6.49
C VAL A 274 6.99 -49.04 -5.54
N ILE A 275 6.04 -48.11 -5.69
CA ILE A 275 5.83 -47.00 -4.76
C ILE A 275 4.61 -47.30 -3.90
N LYS A 276 4.74 -47.07 -2.59
CA LYS A 276 3.64 -47.17 -1.61
C LYS A 276 3.58 -45.90 -0.79
N THR A 277 2.39 -45.32 -0.77
CA THR A 277 2.04 -44.20 0.10
C THR A 277 1.60 -44.73 1.46
N ILE A 278 2.15 -44.18 2.54
CA ILE A 278 1.72 -44.48 3.91
C ILE A 278 1.38 -43.18 4.64
N ILE A 279 0.40 -43.24 5.55
CA ILE A 279 0.08 -42.14 6.46
C ILE A 279 0.83 -42.39 7.77
N ILE A 280 1.55 -41.37 8.21
CA ILE A 280 2.31 -41.36 9.44
C ILE A 280 1.62 -40.42 10.41
N GLU A 281 1.01 -41.00 11.44
CA GLU A 281 0.38 -40.21 12.49
C GLU A 281 1.44 -39.58 13.40
N PRO A 282 1.22 -38.35 13.88
CA PRO A 282 2.16 -37.67 14.77
C PRO A 282 2.31 -38.41 16.10
N GLU A 283 3.56 -38.55 16.55
CA GLU A 283 3.98 -39.21 17.80
C GLU A 283 3.62 -40.70 17.93
N GLN A 284 3.02 -41.28 16.89
CA GLN A 284 2.59 -42.68 16.86
C GLN A 284 3.65 -43.56 16.18
N THR A 285 3.62 -44.86 16.50
CA THR A 285 4.40 -45.88 15.77
C THR A 285 3.46 -46.70 14.88
N VAL A 286 3.63 -46.59 13.56
CA VAL A 286 2.85 -47.35 12.58
C VAL A 286 3.65 -48.56 12.10
N ARG A 287 3.02 -49.74 12.06
CA ARG A 287 3.61 -50.95 11.48
C ARG A 287 3.04 -51.20 10.09
N LYS A 288 3.91 -51.32 9.09
CA LYS A 288 3.55 -51.65 7.71
C LYS A 288 4.30 -52.90 7.25
N SER A 289 3.56 -53.83 6.66
CA SER A 289 4.08 -55.07 6.10
C SER A 289 3.64 -55.17 4.65
N PHE A 290 4.59 -55.35 3.73
CA PHE A 290 4.33 -55.50 2.31
C PHE A 290 4.84 -56.85 1.82
N ILE A 291 3.95 -57.68 1.28
CA ILE A 291 4.30 -59.00 0.76
C ILE A 291 4.07 -58.97 -0.75
N TRP A 292 5.12 -59.28 -1.50
CA TRP A 292 5.11 -59.34 -2.95
C TRP A 292 5.42 -60.76 -3.41
N LYS A 293 4.79 -61.17 -4.51
CA LYS A 293 5.00 -62.47 -5.13
C LYS A 293 6.21 -62.44 -6.05
#